data_AF-A0A9W9EMD1-F1
#
_entry.id   AF-A0A9W9EMD1-F1
#
_cell.length_a   1.000
_cell.length_b   1.000
_cell.length_c   1.000
_cell.angle_alpha   90.00
_cell.angle_beta   90.00
_cell.angle_gamma   90.00
#
_symmetry.space_group_name_H-M   'P 1'
#
loop_
_entity.id
_entity.type
_entity.pdbx_description
1 polymer ?
#
loop_
_entity_poly.entity_id
_entity_poly.type
_entity_poly.pdbx_seq_one_letter_code
_entity_poly.pdbx_strand_id
1 'polypeptide(L)'
;MSVQANGQTRSHTFSTSLFRTRSDLQDACRALLDPLVPHFTPGSSRVKIGSSTTRFDEGGAQIEGFARPLWGLASLLAGGYDYVDAVRWREGIINGTDPESPEFWGDIEDLDQRMVEMCPIGYTLAVAPHVFWDPLTPKQQENVAAWLASINAREMPNTNWLWFRVFANLGLRRNGAPYSLSRIEADMDHLASFHVGGGWSNDGPKSHHQMDYYSGSFAIQFLQLLYSKLAGDFDPERAERYRHRAREFAKDFVHYFAPDGTPLLSRCNL
;
A
#
# COMPACT_ATOMS: atom_id res chain seq x y z
N MET A 1 19.50 45.77 7.21
CA MET A 1 20.48 44.75 6.75
C MET A 1 20.44 43.58 7.73
N SER A 2 19.99 42.42 7.25
CA SER A 2 20.35 41.08 7.75
C SER A 2 19.77 40.07 6.77
N VAL A 3 20.33 40.06 5.55
CA VAL A 3 20.14 39.01 4.55
C VAL A 3 21.07 37.87 4.95
N GLN A 4 20.60 36.93 5.77
CA GLN A 4 21.19 35.59 5.92
C GLN A 4 20.12 34.62 6.44
N ALA A 5 19.25 34.18 5.53
CA ALA A 5 18.47 32.95 5.69
C ALA A 5 18.76 32.03 4.51
N ASN A 6 20.05 31.75 4.24
CA ASN A 6 20.48 30.72 3.29
C ASN A 6 20.56 29.36 3.99
N GLY A 7 19.49 28.97 4.67
CA GLY A 7 19.35 27.62 5.21
C GLY A 7 19.02 26.68 4.06
N GLN A 8 20.03 26.23 3.30
CA GLN A 8 19.83 25.07 2.42
C GLN A 8 19.49 23.88 3.32
N THR A 9 18.23 23.44 3.28
CA THR A 9 17.82 22.16 3.87
C THR A 9 18.77 21.11 3.31
N ARG A 10 19.48 20.38 4.18
CA ARG A 10 20.38 19.31 3.73
C ARG A 10 19.59 18.36 2.82
N SER A 11 20.17 18.03 1.67
CA SER A 11 19.55 17.07 0.76
C SER A 11 19.33 15.75 1.49
N HIS A 12 18.10 15.25 1.43
CA HIS A 12 17.73 13.99 2.06
C HIS A 12 18.44 12.83 1.34
N THR A 13 18.92 11.83 2.08
CA THR A 13 19.72 10.73 1.52
C THR A 13 19.00 10.00 0.37
N PHE A 14 17.67 9.84 0.46
CA PHE A 14 16.84 9.33 -0.63
C PHE A 14 17.07 10.08 -1.96
N SER A 15 17.05 11.41 -1.92
CA SER A 15 17.17 12.27 -3.10
C SER A 15 18.57 12.27 -3.71
N THR A 16 19.55 11.73 -3.00
CA THR A 16 20.94 11.58 -3.49
C THR A 16 21.24 10.17 -4.02
N SER A 17 20.30 9.23 -3.92
CA SER A 17 20.48 7.86 -4.44
C SER A 17 20.50 7.85 -5.96
N LEU A 18 21.39 7.04 -6.54
CA LEU A 18 21.53 6.88 -7.99
C LEU A 18 20.56 5.84 -8.57
N PHE A 19 19.91 5.02 -7.72
CA PHE A 19 18.97 3.97 -8.10
C PHE A 19 19.49 3.00 -9.19
N ARG A 20 20.79 2.66 -9.18
CA ARG A 20 21.42 1.76 -10.17
C ARG A 20 21.53 0.34 -9.67
N THR A 21 21.79 0.17 -8.39
CA THR A 21 22.01 -1.14 -7.78
C THR A 21 20.87 -1.51 -6.83
N ARG A 22 20.81 -2.79 -6.48
CA ARG A 22 19.93 -3.26 -5.42
C ARG A 22 20.19 -2.55 -4.09
N SER A 23 21.47 -2.31 -3.75
CA SER A 23 21.85 -1.60 -2.52
C SER A 23 21.33 -0.17 -2.54
N ASP A 24 21.42 0.52 -3.68
CA ASP A 24 20.94 1.91 -3.82
C ASP A 24 19.45 2.03 -3.49
N LEU A 25 18.65 1.03 -3.90
CA LEU A 25 17.22 0.94 -3.60
C LEU A 25 16.95 0.62 -2.13
N GLN A 26 17.75 -0.27 -1.54
CA GLN A 26 17.65 -0.62 -0.11
C GLN A 26 18.00 0.59 0.77
N ASP A 27 19.08 1.29 0.45
CA ASP A 27 19.53 2.49 1.15
C ASP A 27 18.55 3.65 1.00
N ALA A 28 17.98 3.84 -0.19
CA ALA A 28 16.93 4.83 -0.41
C ALA A 28 15.67 4.50 0.40
N CYS A 29 15.22 3.24 0.40
CA CYS A 29 14.07 2.82 1.20
C CYS A 29 14.32 3.04 2.70
N ARG A 30 15.48 2.62 3.21
CA ARG A 30 15.90 2.87 4.59
C ARG A 30 15.90 4.37 4.91
N ALA A 31 16.42 5.21 4.03
CA ALA A 31 16.42 6.65 4.24
C ALA A 31 15.02 7.24 4.41
N LEU A 32 13.97 6.63 3.85
CA LEU A 32 12.57 7.02 4.08
C LEU A 32 11.98 6.45 5.37
N LEU A 33 12.45 5.28 5.81
CA LEU A 33 11.94 4.59 7.01
C LEU A 33 12.53 5.16 8.30
N ASP A 34 13.85 5.40 8.33
CA ASP A 34 14.55 5.83 9.55
C ASP A 34 13.98 7.11 10.18
N PRO A 35 13.61 8.15 9.42
CA PRO A 35 13.01 9.36 9.99
C PRO A 35 11.66 9.12 10.66
N LEU A 36 10.98 8.00 10.41
CA LEU A 36 9.68 7.68 11.01
C LEU A 36 9.80 7.12 12.42
N VAL A 37 10.93 6.48 12.75
CA VAL A 37 11.16 5.78 14.01
C VAL A 37 10.88 6.66 15.25
N PRO A 38 11.31 7.93 15.31
CA PRO A 38 11.03 8.81 16.45
C PRO A 38 9.56 9.24 16.58
N HIS A 39 8.74 9.01 15.55
CA HIS A 39 7.36 9.50 15.47
C HIS A 39 6.30 8.42 15.77
N PHE A 40 6.72 7.21 16.12
CA PHE A 40 5.81 6.17 16.57
C PHE A 40 5.13 6.53 17.90
N THR A 41 3.86 6.15 18.05
CA THR A 41 3.18 6.15 19.35
C THR A 41 3.82 5.13 20.31
N PRO A 42 3.57 5.22 21.63
CA PRO A 42 4.13 4.26 22.60
C PRO A 42 3.87 2.79 22.26
N GLY A 43 2.67 2.45 21.80
CA GLY A 43 2.30 1.11 21.31
C GLY A 43 2.66 0.85 19.85
N SER A 44 3.36 1.76 19.20
CA SER A 44 3.78 1.71 17.79
C SER A 44 2.65 1.53 16.76
N SER A 45 1.38 1.70 17.14
CA SER A 45 0.22 1.52 16.24
C SER A 45 0.07 2.63 15.20
N ARG A 46 0.71 3.79 15.41
CA ARG A 46 0.57 4.99 14.57
C ARG A 46 1.92 5.69 14.44
N VAL A 47 2.10 6.41 13.33
CA VAL A 47 3.26 7.30 13.11
C VAL A 47 2.74 8.73 12.91
N LYS A 48 3.11 9.64 13.81
CA LYS A 48 2.59 11.02 13.85
C LYS A 48 3.60 12.01 13.27
N ILE A 49 3.50 12.28 11.97
CA ILE A 49 4.37 13.22 11.25
C ILE A 49 3.66 14.59 11.14
N GLY A 50 3.88 15.47 12.11
CA GLY A 50 3.30 16.83 12.12
C GLY A 50 1.78 16.87 12.38
N SER A 51 1.20 18.08 12.31
CA SER A 51 -0.19 18.38 12.69
C SER A 51 -1.07 18.94 11.56
N SER A 52 -0.74 18.68 10.29
CA SER A 52 -1.53 19.16 9.15
C SER A 52 -2.60 18.15 8.74
N THR A 53 -3.79 18.22 9.33
CA THR A 53 -4.92 17.36 8.97
C THR A 53 -5.77 17.97 7.84
N THR A 54 -6.12 17.15 6.85
CA THR A 54 -7.20 17.41 5.89
C THR A 54 -8.39 16.50 6.16
N ARG A 55 -9.56 17.11 6.40
CA ARG A 55 -10.97 16.64 6.28
C ARG A 55 -11.45 15.28 6.84
N PHE A 56 -10.63 14.36 7.35
CA PHE A 56 -11.11 13.09 7.94
C PHE A 56 -10.85 13.00 9.45
N ASP A 57 -11.60 12.13 10.15
CA ASP A 57 -11.45 11.96 11.60
C ASP A 57 -10.01 11.62 11.99
N GLU A 58 -9.55 12.15 13.12
CA GLU A 58 -8.16 12.03 13.56
C GLU A 58 -7.73 10.58 13.85
N GLY A 59 -8.65 9.66 14.11
CA GLY A 59 -8.39 8.23 14.32
C GLY A 59 -8.11 7.49 13.01
N GLY A 60 -8.91 7.71 11.97
CA GLY A 60 -8.73 7.12 10.64
C GLY A 60 -7.54 7.72 9.87
N ALA A 61 -7.32 9.03 9.98
CA ALA A 61 -6.21 9.73 9.30
C ALA A 61 -4.81 9.36 9.84
N GLN A 62 -4.70 8.84 11.06
CA GLN A 62 -3.40 8.57 11.70
C GLN A 62 -2.80 7.19 11.37
N ILE A 63 -3.56 6.26 10.80
CA ILE A 63 -3.03 4.95 10.36
C ILE A 63 -2.22 5.10 9.07
N GLU A 64 -2.52 6.12 8.26
CA GLU A 64 -1.83 6.39 7.00
C GLU A 64 -0.31 6.43 7.16
N GLY A 65 0.18 7.21 8.14
CA GLY A 65 1.61 7.35 8.41
C GLY A 65 2.27 6.04 8.83
N PHE A 66 1.50 5.11 9.40
CA PHE A 66 1.96 3.78 9.78
C PHE A 66 1.96 2.81 8.60
N ALA A 67 0.85 2.77 7.86
CA ALA A 67 0.56 1.74 6.88
C ALA A 67 1.23 1.99 5.53
N ARG A 68 1.33 3.24 5.05
CA ARG A 68 1.96 3.52 3.73
C ARG A 68 3.44 3.13 3.64
N PRO A 69 4.29 3.32 4.67
CA PRO A 69 5.67 2.84 4.67
C PRO A 69 5.81 1.32 4.47
N LEU A 70 4.77 0.54 4.79
CA LEU A 70 4.80 -0.91 4.68
C LEU A 70 5.03 -1.40 3.24
N TRP A 71 4.60 -0.65 2.22
CA TRP A 71 4.90 -0.99 0.81
C TRP A 71 6.40 -1.14 0.58
N GLY A 72 7.20 -0.22 1.14
CA GLY A 72 8.65 -0.26 1.07
C GLY A 72 9.25 -1.27 2.04
N LEU A 73 8.86 -1.21 3.32
CA LEU A 73 9.41 -2.07 4.37
C LEU A 73 9.20 -3.56 4.07
N ALA A 74 7.99 -3.97 3.71
CA ALA A 74 7.70 -5.38 3.42
C ALA A 74 8.45 -5.87 2.17
N SER A 75 8.58 -5.02 1.15
CA SER A 75 9.41 -5.32 -0.05
C SER A 75 10.88 -5.49 0.31
N LEU A 76 11.40 -4.63 1.19
CA LEU A 76 12.78 -4.64 1.66
C LEU A 76 13.10 -5.96 2.41
N LEU A 77 12.22 -6.33 3.35
CA LEU A 77 12.31 -7.56 4.14
C LEU A 77 12.12 -8.82 3.27
N ALA A 78 11.15 -8.82 2.35
CA ALA A 78 10.97 -9.91 1.39
C ALA A 78 12.19 -10.11 0.47
N GLY A 79 12.97 -9.04 0.26
CA GLY A 79 14.26 -9.08 -0.40
C GLY A 79 15.40 -9.68 0.44
N GLY A 80 15.18 -10.02 1.71
CA GLY A 80 16.21 -10.54 2.62
C GLY A 80 17.11 -9.46 3.22
N TYR A 81 16.71 -8.19 3.17
CA TYR A 81 17.37 -7.14 3.92
C TYR A 81 16.86 -7.17 5.37
N ASP A 82 17.76 -7.14 6.34
CA ASP A 82 17.39 -7.08 7.75
C ASP A 82 17.24 -5.62 8.20
N TYR A 83 16.04 -5.26 8.66
CA TYR A 83 15.73 -3.93 9.17
C TYR A 83 15.30 -4.03 10.62
N VAL A 84 16.22 -3.65 11.53
CA VAL A 84 16.07 -3.86 12.98
C VAL A 84 14.79 -3.24 13.57
N ASP A 85 14.38 -2.07 13.08
CA ASP A 85 13.17 -1.37 13.55
C ASP A 85 11.86 -1.94 12.97
N ALA A 86 11.91 -2.97 12.11
CA ALA A 86 10.71 -3.64 11.58
C ALA A 86 9.81 -4.21 12.71
N VAL A 87 10.40 -4.52 13.86
CA VAL A 87 9.66 -4.91 15.06
C VAL A 87 8.60 -3.88 15.46
N ARG A 88 8.85 -2.58 15.27
CA ARG A 88 7.88 -1.52 15.61
C ARG A 88 6.61 -1.62 14.78
N TRP A 89 6.75 -1.93 13.49
CA TRP A 89 5.60 -2.17 12.62
C TRP A 89 4.85 -3.45 13.02
N ARG A 90 5.55 -4.50 13.44
CA ARG A 90 4.89 -5.70 13.97
C ARG A 90 4.09 -5.38 15.25
N GLU A 91 4.71 -4.71 16.22
CA GLU A 91 4.02 -4.30 17.46
C GLU A 91 2.85 -3.35 17.16
N GLY A 92 2.98 -2.50 16.14
CA GLY A 92 1.91 -1.63 15.69
C GLY A 92 0.72 -2.38 15.10
N ILE A 93 0.94 -3.43 14.30
CA ILE A 93 -0.13 -4.31 13.82
C ILE A 93 -0.81 -5.02 14.99
N ILE A 94 -0.03 -5.54 15.94
CA ILE A 94 -0.55 -6.21 17.15
C ILE A 94 -1.46 -5.25 17.94
N ASN A 95 -0.93 -4.10 18.35
CA ASN A 95 -1.64 -3.15 19.20
C ASN A 95 -2.77 -2.42 18.46
N GLY A 96 -2.65 -2.27 17.14
CA GLY A 96 -3.66 -1.63 16.30
C GLY A 96 -4.86 -2.52 15.99
N THR A 97 -4.69 -3.84 16.00
CA THR A 97 -5.77 -4.80 15.71
C THR A 97 -6.36 -5.45 16.95
N ASP A 98 -5.82 -5.17 18.14
CA ASP A 98 -6.32 -5.67 19.41
C ASP A 98 -7.42 -4.76 19.99
N PRO A 99 -8.67 -5.22 20.13
CA PRO A 99 -9.76 -4.42 20.72
C PRO A 99 -9.54 -4.03 22.18
N GLU A 100 -8.69 -4.74 22.92
CA GLU A 100 -8.37 -4.43 24.33
C GLU A 100 -7.22 -3.42 24.46
N SER A 101 -6.52 -3.14 23.36
CA SER A 101 -5.42 -2.17 23.33
C SER A 101 -5.95 -0.73 23.41
N PRO A 102 -5.34 0.15 24.22
CA PRO A 102 -5.65 1.59 24.20
C PRO A 102 -5.29 2.25 22.86
N GLU A 103 -4.50 1.55 22.03
CA GLU A 103 -4.07 1.98 20.71
C GLU A 103 -4.82 1.24 19.58
N PHE A 104 -5.94 0.57 19.87
CA PHE A 104 -6.80 -0.04 18.86
C PHE A 104 -7.16 0.96 17.74
N TRP A 105 -7.19 0.48 16.50
CA TRP A 105 -7.57 1.27 15.33
C TRP A 105 -9.09 1.46 15.17
N GLY A 106 -9.87 0.80 16.02
CA GLY A 106 -11.34 0.82 15.95
C GLY A 106 -11.89 -0.13 14.89
N ASP A 107 -13.18 -0.38 14.99
CA ASP A 107 -13.93 -1.15 13.99
C ASP A 107 -14.15 -0.31 12.73
N ILE A 108 -13.96 -0.92 11.55
CA ILE A 108 -14.22 -0.24 10.28
C ILE A 108 -15.73 -0.13 10.00
N GLU A 109 -16.13 0.97 9.38
CA GLU A 109 -17.50 1.22 8.89
C GLU A 109 -17.56 1.16 7.36
N ASP A 110 -18.75 1.34 6.78
CA ASP A 110 -18.88 1.42 5.32
C ASP A 110 -18.18 2.67 4.77
N LEU A 111 -17.48 2.53 3.63
CA LEU A 111 -16.75 3.62 2.96
C LEU A 111 -15.64 4.29 3.81
N ASP A 112 -15.06 3.53 4.75
CA ASP A 112 -14.09 4.01 5.73
C ASP A 112 -12.66 4.10 5.17
N GLN A 113 -11.94 5.19 5.48
CA GLN A 113 -10.54 5.38 5.08
C GLN A 113 -9.61 4.25 5.55
N ARG A 114 -9.90 3.61 6.68
CA ARG A 114 -9.13 2.47 7.21
C ARG A 114 -9.07 1.29 6.24
N MET A 115 -10.07 1.15 5.37
CA MET A 115 -10.08 0.16 4.29
C MET A 115 -8.92 0.34 3.32
N VAL A 116 -8.54 1.60 3.04
CA VAL A 116 -7.39 1.92 2.19
C VAL A 116 -6.11 1.35 2.79
N GLU A 117 -5.94 1.55 4.10
CA GLU A 117 -4.75 1.16 4.84
C GLU A 117 -4.69 -0.36 5.10
N MET A 118 -5.80 -1.09 4.98
CA MET A 118 -5.80 -2.56 5.00
C MET A 118 -5.05 -3.18 3.81
N CYS A 119 -4.94 -2.47 2.69
CA CYS A 119 -4.21 -2.94 1.50
C CYS A 119 -2.72 -3.16 1.76
N PRO A 120 -1.93 -2.15 2.19
CA PRO A 120 -0.53 -2.34 2.53
C PRO A 120 -0.31 -3.35 3.67
N ILE A 121 -1.23 -3.45 4.62
CA ILE A 121 -1.16 -4.45 5.70
C ILE A 121 -1.31 -5.86 5.12
N GLY A 122 -2.35 -6.10 4.31
CA GLY A 122 -2.56 -7.38 3.63
C GLY A 122 -1.37 -7.76 2.71
N TYR A 123 -0.84 -6.81 1.96
CA TYR A 123 0.39 -6.98 1.18
C TYR A 123 1.57 -7.42 2.06
N THR A 124 1.77 -6.75 3.20
CA THR A 124 2.86 -7.02 4.14
C THR A 124 2.81 -8.44 4.69
N LEU A 125 1.62 -8.87 5.12
CA LEU A 125 1.39 -10.24 5.57
C LEU A 125 1.65 -11.25 4.46
N ALA A 126 1.39 -10.90 3.21
CA ALA A 126 1.61 -11.79 2.07
C ALA A 126 3.11 -11.95 1.71
N VAL A 127 3.91 -10.88 1.77
CA VAL A 127 5.31 -10.89 1.28
C VAL A 127 6.36 -11.07 2.36
N ALA A 128 6.08 -10.66 3.60
CA ALA A 128 7.02 -10.75 4.72
C ALA A 128 6.41 -11.46 5.96
N PRO A 129 5.76 -12.63 5.80
CA PRO A 129 5.11 -13.33 6.93
C PRO A 129 6.09 -13.71 8.04
N HIS A 130 7.34 -14.03 7.70
CA HIS A 130 8.42 -14.33 8.64
C HIS A 130 8.69 -13.22 9.67
N VAL A 131 8.34 -11.97 9.36
CA VAL A 131 8.44 -10.85 10.30
C VAL A 131 7.09 -10.52 10.93
N PHE A 132 6.00 -10.51 10.14
CA PHE A 132 4.73 -9.90 10.56
C PHE A 132 3.62 -10.89 10.93
N TRP A 133 3.75 -12.18 10.62
CA TRP A 133 2.73 -13.19 10.89
C TRP A 133 3.25 -14.37 11.71
N ASP A 134 4.36 -14.98 11.27
CA ASP A 134 4.93 -16.18 11.88
C ASP A 134 5.32 -15.99 13.36
N PRO A 135 5.82 -14.81 13.80
CA PRO A 135 6.15 -14.58 15.21
C PRO A 135 4.93 -14.29 16.11
N LEU A 136 3.73 -14.11 15.53
CA LEU A 136 2.54 -13.74 16.29
C LEU A 136 2.03 -14.93 17.12
N THR A 137 1.52 -14.64 18.32
CA THR A 137 0.76 -15.62 19.10
C THR A 137 -0.57 -15.96 18.43
N PRO A 138 -1.21 -17.11 18.75
CA PRO A 138 -2.52 -17.46 18.18
C PRO A 138 -3.58 -16.37 18.39
N LYS A 139 -3.58 -15.70 19.55
CA LYS A 139 -4.52 -14.61 19.84
C LYS A 139 -4.26 -13.38 18.96
N GLN A 140 -3.00 -13.04 18.73
CA GLN A 140 -2.63 -11.93 17.85
C GLN A 140 -2.99 -12.24 16.39
N GLN A 141 -2.76 -13.47 15.93
CA GLN A 141 -3.18 -13.90 14.59
C GLN A 141 -4.70 -13.81 14.43
N GLU A 142 -5.47 -14.24 15.44
CA GLU A 142 -6.93 -14.10 15.47
C GLU A 142 -7.37 -12.64 15.36
N ASN A 143 -6.79 -11.74 16.16
CA ASN A 143 -7.13 -10.32 16.15
C ASN A 143 -6.81 -9.67 14.79
N VAL A 144 -5.61 -9.90 14.24
CA VAL A 144 -5.22 -9.40 12.92
C VAL A 144 -6.14 -9.95 11.82
N ALA A 145 -6.46 -11.24 11.87
CA ALA A 145 -7.35 -11.87 10.92
C ALA A 145 -8.76 -11.30 10.98
N ALA A 146 -9.32 -11.16 12.18
CA ALA A 146 -10.66 -10.60 12.38
C ALA A 146 -10.75 -9.16 11.87
N TRP A 147 -9.75 -8.33 12.19
CA TRP A 147 -9.72 -6.94 11.76
C TRP A 147 -9.66 -6.84 10.23
N LEU A 148 -8.74 -7.55 9.56
CA LEU A 148 -8.67 -7.54 8.10
C LEU A 148 -9.90 -8.17 7.42
N ALA A 149 -10.44 -9.28 7.96
CA ALA A 149 -11.58 -9.97 7.36
C ALA A 149 -12.87 -9.16 7.45
N SER A 150 -12.97 -8.21 8.39
CA SER A 150 -14.14 -7.34 8.56
C SER A 150 -14.49 -6.56 7.29
N ILE A 151 -13.51 -6.24 6.42
CA ILE A 151 -13.73 -5.53 5.14
C ILE A 151 -14.66 -6.27 4.18
N ASN A 152 -14.81 -7.59 4.33
CA ASN A 152 -15.66 -8.41 3.48
C ASN A 152 -17.16 -8.17 3.70
N ALA A 153 -17.53 -7.65 4.87
CA ALA A 153 -18.90 -7.33 5.23
C ALA A 153 -19.29 -5.87 4.92
N ARG A 154 -18.33 -5.04 4.49
CA ARG A 154 -18.53 -3.61 4.31
C ARG A 154 -18.76 -3.21 2.85
N GLU A 155 -19.49 -2.11 2.68
CA GLU A 155 -19.61 -1.43 1.40
C GLU A 155 -18.31 -0.69 1.07
N MET A 156 -17.88 -0.83 -0.18
CA MET A 156 -16.68 -0.19 -0.72
C MET A 156 -17.09 0.80 -1.80
N PRO A 157 -16.43 1.97 -1.92
CA PRO A 157 -16.55 2.81 -3.10
C PRO A 157 -16.32 1.99 -4.37
N ASN A 158 -17.15 2.26 -5.38
CA ASN A 158 -17.08 1.60 -6.68
C ASN A 158 -15.91 2.13 -7.52
N THR A 159 -14.69 1.94 -7.04
CA THR A 159 -13.44 2.49 -7.59
C THR A 159 -12.28 1.51 -7.37
N ASN A 160 -11.03 1.97 -7.49
CA ASN A 160 -9.83 1.22 -7.14
C ASN A 160 -9.86 0.63 -5.71
N TRP A 161 -10.76 1.11 -4.84
CA TRP A 161 -10.87 0.65 -3.47
C TRP A 161 -11.11 -0.85 -3.35
N LEU A 162 -11.70 -1.47 -4.37
CA LEU A 162 -11.88 -2.92 -4.43
C LEU A 162 -10.55 -3.69 -4.39
N TRP A 163 -9.45 -3.09 -4.87
CA TRP A 163 -8.12 -3.67 -4.69
C TRP A 163 -7.75 -3.82 -3.21
N PHE A 164 -8.17 -2.90 -2.36
CA PHE A 164 -7.80 -2.92 -0.94
C PHE A 164 -8.40 -4.13 -0.22
N ARG A 165 -9.66 -4.45 -0.53
CA ARG A 165 -10.32 -5.69 -0.07
C ARG A 165 -9.65 -6.93 -0.63
N VAL A 166 -9.25 -6.92 -1.90
CA VAL A 166 -8.51 -8.03 -2.52
C VAL A 166 -7.20 -8.30 -1.77
N PHE A 167 -6.37 -7.28 -1.54
CA PHE A 167 -5.07 -7.43 -0.89
C PHE A 167 -5.17 -7.82 0.59
N ALA A 168 -6.19 -7.33 1.31
CA ALA A 168 -6.49 -7.80 2.66
C ALA A 168 -6.71 -9.33 2.67
N ASN A 169 -7.54 -9.85 1.76
CA ASN A 169 -7.80 -11.29 1.66
C ASN A 169 -6.60 -12.09 1.13
N LEU A 170 -5.77 -11.53 0.25
CA LEU A 170 -4.53 -12.19 -0.21
C LEU A 170 -3.54 -12.40 0.94
N GLY A 171 -3.41 -11.40 1.83
CA GLY A 171 -2.61 -11.51 3.06
C GLY A 171 -3.12 -12.62 3.97
N LEU A 172 -4.43 -12.67 4.21
CA LEU A 172 -5.05 -13.72 5.02
C LEU A 172 -4.85 -15.11 4.40
N ARG A 173 -5.13 -15.26 3.10
CA ARG A 173 -4.95 -16.51 2.35
C ARG A 173 -3.53 -17.03 2.47
N ARG A 174 -2.52 -16.17 2.24
CA ARG A 174 -1.11 -16.57 2.26
C ARG A 174 -0.71 -17.22 3.58
N ASN A 175 -1.34 -16.79 4.66
CA ASN A 175 -1.04 -17.20 6.03
C ASN A 175 -1.98 -18.28 6.58
N GLY A 176 -2.89 -18.82 5.75
CA GLY A 176 -3.86 -19.84 6.16
C GLY A 176 -4.96 -19.33 7.09
N ALA A 177 -5.10 -18.00 7.25
CA ALA A 177 -6.18 -17.41 8.03
C ALA A 177 -7.50 -17.43 7.25
N PRO A 178 -8.66 -17.37 7.92
CA PRO A 178 -9.96 -17.27 7.25
C PRO A 178 -10.00 -16.07 6.30
N TYR A 179 -10.41 -16.31 5.05
CA TYR A 179 -10.51 -15.28 4.00
C TYR A 179 -11.71 -15.59 3.10
N SER A 180 -12.11 -14.63 2.26
CA SER A 180 -13.22 -14.80 1.32
C SER A 180 -12.72 -14.85 -0.12
N LEU A 181 -12.62 -16.06 -0.69
CA LEU A 181 -12.31 -16.25 -2.10
C LEU A 181 -13.39 -15.63 -2.99
N SER A 182 -14.67 -15.80 -2.64
CA SER A 182 -15.78 -15.24 -3.40
C SER A 182 -15.75 -13.71 -3.48
N ARG A 183 -15.28 -13.02 -2.42
CA ARG A 183 -15.05 -11.57 -2.47
C ARG A 183 -13.88 -11.20 -3.38
N ILE A 184 -12.77 -11.95 -3.32
CA ILE A 184 -11.66 -11.75 -4.27
C ILE A 184 -12.18 -11.87 -5.70
N GLU A 185 -12.88 -12.95 -6.03
CA GLU A 185 -13.35 -13.21 -7.40
C GLU A 185 -14.30 -12.11 -7.89
N ALA A 186 -15.31 -11.76 -7.08
CA ALA A 186 -16.28 -10.73 -7.42
C ALA A 186 -15.64 -9.35 -7.64
N ASP A 187 -14.72 -8.94 -6.76
CA ASP A 187 -14.03 -7.66 -6.90
C ASP A 187 -13.13 -7.62 -8.12
N MET A 188 -12.42 -8.71 -8.39
CA MET A 188 -11.50 -8.79 -9.52
C MET A 188 -12.23 -8.84 -10.86
N ASP A 189 -13.39 -9.50 -10.93
CA ASP A 189 -14.27 -9.46 -12.10
C ASP A 189 -14.82 -8.05 -12.34
N HIS A 190 -15.21 -7.36 -11.27
CA HIS A 190 -15.68 -5.99 -11.37
C HIS A 190 -14.59 -5.01 -11.78
N LEU A 191 -13.39 -5.10 -11.16
CA LEU A 191 -12.20 -4.32 -11.54
C LEU A 191 -11.78 -4.57 -12.99
N ALA A 192 -12.01 -5.77 -13.53
CA ALA A 192 -11.74 -6.04 -14.94
C ALA A 192 -12.63 -5.21 -15.89
N SER A 193 -13.82 -4.79 -15.44
CA SER A 193 -14.72 -3.92 -16.21
C SER A 193 -14.19 -2.49 -16.38
N PHE A 194 -13.26 -2.05 -15.53
CA PHE A 194 -12.64 -0.73 -15.59
C PHE A 194 -11.50 -0.65 -16.61
N HIS A 195 -11.13 -1.77 -17.23
CA HIS A 195 -10.11 -1.80 -18.28
C HIS A 195 -10.64 -1.11 -19.55
N VAL A 196 -9.87 -0.14 -20.06
CA VAL A 196 -10.25 0.64 -21.25
C VAL A 196 -9.53 0.20 -22.52
N GLY A 197 -8.37 -0.44 -22.40
CA GLY A 197 -7.55 -0.92 -23.53
C GLY A 197 -6.09 -0.45 -23.44
N GLY A 198 -5.19 -1.03 -24.25
CA GLY A 198 -3.76 -0.62 -24.29
C GLY A 198 -3.01 -0.81 -22.97
N GLY A 199 -3.50 -1.69 -22.09
CA GLY A 199 -3.01 -1.82 -20.71
C GLY A 199 -3.70 -0.89 -19.71
N TRP A 200 -4.32 0.21 -20.14
CA TRP A 200 -4.92 1.21 -19.25
C TRP A 200 -6.23 0.76 -18.58
N SER A 201 -6.45 1.27 -17.37
CA SER A 201 -7.71 1.12 -16.62
C SER A 201 -8.12 2.46 -16.01
N ASN A 202 -9.43 2.69 -15.94
CA ASN A 202 -9.99 3.80 -15.16
C ASN A 202 -9.96 3.50 -13.66
N ASP A 203 -10.04 4.55 -12.86
CA ASP A 203 -10.23 4.44 -11.41
C ASP A 203 -11.55 3.77 -11.03
N GLY A 204 -12.59 3.98 -11.83
CA GLY A 204 -13.93 3.46 -11.60
C GLY A 204 -14.67 3.17 -12.91
N PRO A 205 -16.02 3.06 -12.86
CA PRO A 205 -16.84 2.79 -14.02
C PRO A 205 -16.60 3.77 -15.17
N LYS A 206 -16.98 3.37 -16.39
CA LYS A 206 -16.76 4.16 -17.63
C LYS A 206 -17.29 5.60 -17.59
N SER A 207 -18.25 5.92 -16.72
CA SER A 207 -18.72 7.30 -16.48
C SER A 207 -17.67 8.21 -15.83
N HIS A 208 -16.61 7.65 -15.26
CA HIS A 208 -15.52 8.37 -14.60
C HIS A 208 -14.22 8.20 -15.41
N HIS A 209 -13.91 9.17 -16.26
CA HIS A 209 -12.68 9.19 -17.04
C HIS A 209 -11.53 9.78 -16.20
N GLN A 210 -10.81 8.93 -15.48
CA GLN A 210 -9.61 9.33 -14.72
C GLN A 210 -8.43 8.45 -15.15
N MET A 211 -7.75 8.88 -16.21
CA MET A 211 -6.53 8.28 -16.76
C MET A 211 -5.33 9.19 -16.45
N ASP A 212 -5.13 9.50 -15.17
CA ASP A 212 -4.01 10.30 -14.72
C ASP A 212 -2.79 9.42 -14.35
N TYR A 213 -1.67 10.06 -14.04
CA TYR A 213 -0.45 9.37 -13.61
C TYR A 213 -0.69 8.45 -12.39
N TYR A 214 -1.59 8.84 -11.47
CA TYR A 214 -1.85 8.11 -10.24
C TYR A 214 -2.62 6.81 -10.53
N SER A 215 -3.77 6.91 -11.20
CA SER A 215 -4.61 5.77 -11.56
C SER A 215 -3.88 4.88 -12.57
N GLY A 216 -3.24 5.48 -13.57
CA GLY A 216 -2.54 4.79 -14.63
C GLY A 216 -1.30 4.03 -14.18
N SER A 217 -0.38 4.65 -13.43
CA SER A 217 0.92 4.04 -13.10
C SER A 217 1.03 3.57 -11.65
N PHE A 218 0.76 4.46 -10.70
CA PHE A 218 1.13 4.26 -9.30
C PHE A 218 0.18 3.32 -8.56
N ALA A 219 -1.13 3.45 -8.76
CA ALA A 219 -2.13 2.65 -8.08
C ALA A 219 -2.46 1.38 -8.86
N ILE A 220 -3.10 1.50 -10.02
CA ILE A 220 -3.76 0.35 -10.65
C ILE A 220 -2.76 -0.60 -11.30
N GLN A 221 -1.79 -0.10 -12.09
CA GLN A 221 -0.79 -0.97 -12.73
C GLN A 221 0.10 -1.66 -11.71
N PHE A 222 0.53 -0.93 -10.68
CA PHE A 222 1.32 -1.51 -9.60
C PHE A 222 0.56 -2.63 -8.87
N LEU A 223 -0.70 -2.39 -8.48
CA LEU A 223 -1.52 -3.40 -7.81
C LEU A 223 -1.83 -4.61 -8.71
N GLN A 224 -2.05 -4.42 -10.01
CA GLN A 224 -2.20 -5.51 -10.97
C GLN A 224 -0.95 -6.40 -11.04
N LEU A 225 0.25 -5.80 -11.09
CA LEU A 225 1.51 -6.54 -11.10
C LEU A 225 1.74 -7.28 -9.80
N LEU A 226 1.49 -6.65 -8.65
CA LEU A 226 1.58 -7.29 -7.34
C LEU A 226 0.59 -8.47 -7.24
N TYR A 227 -0.66 -8.29 -7.66
CA TYR A 227 -1.65 -9.36 -7.71
C TYR A 227 -1.14 -10.52 -8.56
N SER A 228 -0.59 -10.25 -9.75
CA SER A 228 -0.05 -11.29 -10.63
C SER A 228 1.06 -12.12 -9.98
N LYS A 229 1.80 -11.53 -9.02
CA LYS A 229 2.86 -12.21 -8.28
C LYS A 229 2.32 -13.01 -7.09
N LEU A 230 1.33 -12.47 -6.39
CA LEU A 230 0.77 -13.05 -5.16
C LEU A 230 -0.31 -14.12 -5.41
N ALA A 231 -1.05 -14.00 -6.52
CA ALA A 231 -2.18 -14.86 -6.83
C ALA A 231 -1.92 -15.82 -8.00
N GLY A 232 -0.74 -15.79 -8.61
CA GLY A 232 -0.45 -16.58 -9.81
C GLY A 232 -0.49 -18.11 -9.59
N ASP A 233 -0.50 -18.58 -8.35
CA ASP A 233 -0.68 -19.99 -7.98
C ASP A 233 -2.13 -20.47 -8.09
N PHE A 234 -3.12 -19.58 -7.92
CA PHE A 234 -4.54 -19.94 -7.94
C PHE A 234 -5.37 -19.21 -8.99
N ASP A 235 -4.88 -18.09 -9.52
CA ASP A 235 -5.48 -17.34 -10.63
C ASP A 235 -4.43 -17.03 -11.73
N PRO A 236 -3.87 -18.09 -12.37
CA PRO A 236 -2.79 -17.92 -13.34
C PRO A 236 -3.22 -17.16 -14.61
N GLU A 237 -4.48 -17.31 -15.04
CA GLU A 237 -4.99 -16.66 -16.25
C GLU A 237 -5.10 -15.14 -16.07
N ARG A 238 -5.69 -14.68 -14.97
CA ARG A 238 -5.79 -13.24 -14.68
C ARG A 238 -4.41 -12.66 -14.39
N ALA A 239 -3.56 -13.40 -13.68
CA ALA A 239 -2.17 -13.01 -13.46
C ALA A 239 -1.41 -12.76 -14.78
N GLU A 240 -1.48 -13.68 -15.74
CA GLU A 240 -0.81 -13.47 -17.04
C GLU A 240 -1.44 -12.34 -17.84
N ARG A 241 -2.77 -12.19 -17.79
CA ARG A 241 -3.47 -11.06 -18.41
C ARG A 241 -2.95 -9.71 -17.88
N TYR A 242 -2.71 -9.60 -16.58
CA TYR A 242 -2.14 -8.37 -16.00
C TYR A 242 -0.69 -8.15 -16.38
N ARG A 243 0.14 -9.20 -16.47
CA ARG A 243 1.52 -9.06 -16.98
C ARG A 243 1.51 -8.60 -18.44
N HIS A 244 0.62 -9.13 -19.27
CA HIS A 244 0.44 -8.66 -20.63
C HIS A 244 0.00 -7.19 -20.68
N ARG A 245 -1.01 -6.80 -19.88
CA ARG A 245 -1.45 -5.39 -19.79
C ARG A 245 -0.33 -4.45 -19.38
N ALA A 246 0.51 -4.85 -18.43
CA ALA A 246 1.66 -4.05 -18.01
C ALA A 246 2.70 -3.86 -19.14
N ARG A 247 2.92 -4.89 -19.98
CA ARG A 247 3.79 -4.77 -21.17
C ARG A 247 3.24 -3.79 -22.20
N GLU A 248 1.93 -3.82 -22.44
CA GLU A 248 1.29 -2.86 -23.34
C GLU A 248 1.32 -1.44 -22.75
N PHE A 249 0.95 -1.28 -21.48
CA PHE A 249 0.99 -0.01 -20.78
C PHE A 249 2.38 0.64 -20.84
N ALA A 250 3.45 -0.13 -20.65
CA ALA A 250 4.82 0.38 -20.67
C ALA A 250 5.22 1.01 -22.01
N LYS A 251 4.65 0.54 -23.14
CA LYS A 251 4.90 1.12 -24.47
C LYS A 251 4.34 2.53 -24.60
N ASP A 252 3.21 2.79 -23.97
CA ASP A 252 2.56 4.11 -24.00
C ASP A 252 3.12 5.02 -22.89
N PHE A 253 3.33 4.46 -21.69
CA PHE A 253 3.73 5.22 -20.51
C PHE A 253 5.11 5.86 -20.64
N VAL A 254 6.02 5.30 -21.44
CA VAL A 254 7.33 5.93 -21.72
C VAL A 254 7.18 7.33 -22.32
N HIS A 255 6.08 7.60 -23.04
CA HIS A 255 5.80 8.89 -23.66
C HIS A 255 5.20 9.93 -22.68
N TYR A 256 4.94 9.55 -21.41
CA TYR A 256 4.54 10.50 -20.36
C TYR A 256 5.71 11.34 -19.83
N PHE A 257 6.94 11.02 -20.24
CA PHE A 257 8.14 11.70 -19.79
C PHE A 257 8.83 12.38 -20.98
N ALA A 258 9.29 13.60 -20.76
CA ALA A 258 10.19 14.28 -21.68
C ALA A 258 11.55 13.55 -21.73
N PRO A 259 12.39 13.78 -22.77
CA PRO A 259 13.71 13.15 -22.87
C PRO A 259 14.66 13.42 -21.69
N ASP A 260 14.41 14.48 -20.91
CA ASP A 260 15.15 14.81 -19.69
C ASP A 260 14.60 14.13 -18.42
N GLY A 261 13.53 13.34 -18.54
CA GLY A 261 12.86 12.63 -17.44
C GLY A 261 11.74 13.44 -16.75
N THR A 262 11.46 14.66 -17.20
CA THR A 262 10.37 15.47 -16.62
C THR A 262 9.00 14.88 -16.98
N PRO A 263 8.08 14.65 -16.02
CA PRO A 263 6.74 14.16 -16.32
C PRO A 263 5.90 15.26 -16.99
N LEU A 264 5.20 14.91 -18.08
CA LEU A 264 4.38 15.85 -18.86
C LEU A 264 2.96 16.05 -18.29
N LEU A 265 2.47 15.13 -17.46
CA LEU A 265 1.13 15.17 -16.86
C LEU A 265 1.16 14.65 -15.42
N SER A 266 0.99 15.53 -14.42
CA SER A 266 0.61 15.17 -13.05
C SER A 266 -0.66 15.92 -12.68
N ARG A 267 -1.68 15.25 -12.12
CA ARG A 267 -3.02 15.77 -11.75
C ARG A 267 -3.25 17.26 -12.10
N CYS A 268 -3.76 17.54 -13.30
CA CYS A 268 -4.52 18.76 -13.51
C CYS A 268 -5.97 18.43 -13.16
N ASN A 269 -6.44 18.92 -12.01
CA ASN A 269 -7.88 19.12 -11.82
C ASN A 269 -8.31 20.17 -12.86
N LEU A 270 -8.84 19.72 -13.99
CA LEU A 270 -9.74 20.52 -14.82
C LEU A 270 -11.17 20.19 -14.41
#